data_AF-A0A661M309-F1
#
_entry.id   AF-A0A661M309-F1
#
_cell.length_a   1.000
_cell.length_b   1.000
_cell.length_c   1.000
_cell.angle_alpha   90.00
_cell.angle_beta   90.00
_cell.angle_gamma   90.00
#
_symmetry.space_group_name_H-M   'P 1'
#
loop_
_entity.id
_entity.type
_entity.pdbx_description
1 polymer ?
#
loop_
_entity_poly.entity_id
_entity_poly.type
_entity_poly.pdbx_seq_one_letter_code
_entity_poly.pdbx_strand_id
1 'polypeptide(L)' 'MEATELYCPQCRRAVPVRKFLLLVLPEGDKYEYRCQVCGAKVGDKMDKTGQFYGLLRR' A
#
# COMPACT_ATOMS: atom_id res chain seq x y z
N MET A 1 2.15 -10.99 -2.99
CA MET A 1 0.76 -10.72 -3.42
C MET A 1 0.48 -9.21 -3.36
N GLU A 2 -0.28 -8.68 -4.32
CA GLU A 2 -0.71 -7.28 -4.39
C GLU A 2 -2.24 -7.24 -4.40
N ALA A 3 -2.85 -6.27 -3.71
CA ALA A 3 -4.29 -6.08 -3.73
C ALA A 3 -4.69 -5.17 -4.90
N THR A 4 -5.62 -5.63 -5.73
CA THR A 4 -6.22 -4.84 -6.82
C THR A 4 -7.56 -4.22 -6.41
N GLU A 5 -8.28 -4.85 -5.49
CA GLU A 5 -9.53 -4.37 -4.91
C GLU A 5 -9.59 -4.60 -3.41
N LEU A 6 -10.22 -3.68 -2.66
CA LEU A 6 -10.51 -3.79 -1.23
C LEU A 6 -11.87 -3.17 -0.91
N TYR A 7 -12.49 -3.57 0.21
CA TYR A 7 -13.68 -2.90 0.71
C TYR A 7 -13.33 -1.51 1.25
N CYS A 8 -14.05 -0.48 0.79
CA CYS A 8 -13.92 0.88 1.32
C CYS A 8 -15.08 1.19 2.26
N PRO A 9 -14.83 1.52 3.54
CA PRO A 9 -15.89 1.84 4.50
C PRO A 9 -16.62 3.15 4.16
N GLN A 10 -15.97 4.08 3.46
CA GLN A 10 -16.58 5.35 3.05
C GLN A 10 -17.49 5.16 1.82
N CYS A 11 -17.07 4.36 0.84
CA CYS A 11 -17.90 4.05 -0.34
C CYS A 11 -18.90 2.92 -0.11
N ARG A 12 -18.73 2.14 0.97
CA ARG A 12 -19.53 0.98 1.37
C ARG A 12 -19.62 -0.12 0.31
N ARG A 13 -18.53 -0.34 -0.42
CA ARG A 13 -18.40 -1.37 -1.46
C ARG A 13 -16.95 -1.76 -1.70
N ALA A 14 -16.73 -2.88 -2.38
CA ALA A 14 -15.43 -3.19 -2.98
C ALA A 14 -15.09 -2.11 -4.02
N VAL A 15 -13.86 -1.64 -3.98
CA VAL A 15 -13.34 -0.59 -4.87
C VAL A 15 -11.95 -0.98 -5.36
N PRO A 16 -11.57 -0.55 -6.58
CA PRO A 16 -10.18 -0.64 -7.01
C PRO A 16 -9.29 0.23 -6.10
N VAL A 17 -8.07 -0.24 -5.87
CA VAL A 17 -7.10 0.44 -5.00
C VAL A 17 -5.86 0.89 -5.74
N ARG A 18 -5.20 1.93 -5.23
CA ARG A 18 -3.84 2.33 -5.62
C ARG A 18 -2.91 2.11 -4.45
N LYS A 19 -1.73 1.55 -4.74
CA LYS A 19 -0.64 1.34 -3.78
C LYS A 19 0.26 2.57 -3.79
N PHE A 20 0.52 3.15 -2.62
CA PHE A 20 1.40 4.30 -2.44
C PHE A 20 2.54 3.92 -1.49
N LEU A 21 3.78 4.16 -1.91
CA LEU A 21 4.95 4.00 -1.04
C LEU A 21 4.90 5.10 0.02
N LEU A 22 4.91 4.70 1.28
CA LEU A 22 4.95 5.63 2.41
C LEU A 22 6.38 5.82 2.89
N LEU A 23 7.09 4.71 3.15
CA LEU A 23 8.41 4.73 3.76
C LEU A 23 9.24 3.57 3.22
N VAL A 24 10.53 3.82 3.02
CA VAL A 24 11.55 2.79 2.82
C VAL A 24 12.19 2.54 4.18
N LEU A 25 12.23 1.29 4.63
CA LEU A 25 12.77 0.92 5.95
C LEU A 25 13.82 -0.20 5.83
N PRO A 26 14.76 -0.32 6.80
CA PRO A 26 15.77 -1.37 6.85
C PRO A 26 15.24 -2.80 6.99
N GLU A 27 13.94 -3.01 7.19
CA GLU A 27 13.24 -4.29 7.21
C GLU A 27 12.26 -4.50 6.02
N GLY A 28 12.03 -3.47 5.21
CA GLY A 28 11.16 -3.53 4.03
C GLY A 28 10.53 -2.18 3.64
N ASP A 29 9.79 -2.18 2.55
CA ASP A 29 9.08 -0.99 2.07
C ASP A 29 7.64 -0.99 2.61
N LYS A 30 7.24 0.11 3.26
CA LYS A 30 5.87 0.30 3.76
C LYS A 30 5.03 1.03 2.72
N TYR A 31 3.89 0.44 2.40
CA TYR A 31 2.90 0.99 1.49
C TYR A 31 1.54 1.12 2.14
N GLU A 32 0.74 2.06 1.66
CA GLU A 32 -0.70 2.09 1.91
C GLU A 32 -1.49 1.81 0.62
N TYR A 33 -2.67 1.22 0.79
CA TYR A 33 -3.67 1.12 -0.26
C TYR A 33 -4.74 2.18 -0.04
N ARG A 34 -5.04 2.93 -1.09
CA ARG A 34 -6.08 3.96 -1.08
C ARG A 34 -7.17 3.62 -2.08
N CYS A 35 -8.41 3.87 -1.69
CA CYS A 35 -9.57 3.82 -2.56
C CYS A 35 -9.36 4.75 -3.75
N GLN A 36 -9.44 4.22 -4.98
CA GLN A 36 -9.31 5.06 -6.18
C GLN A 36 -10.49 6.02 -6.38
N VAL A 37 -11.61 5.80 -5.71
CA VAL A 37 -12.84 6.60 -5.85
C VAL A 37 -12.82 7.81 -4.91
N CYS A 38 -12.61 7.59 -3.61
CA CYS A 38 -12.71 8.64 -2.58
C CYS A 38 -11.37 8.99 -1.92
N GLY A 39 -10.28 8.28 -2.24
CA GLY A 39 -8.95 8.54 -1.68
C GLY A 39 -8.74 8.07 -0.23
N ALA A 40 -9.76 7.51 0.41
CA ALA A 40 -9.65 6.97 1.77
C ALA A 40 -8.63 5.83 1.82
N LYS A 41 -7.86 5.76 2.91
CA LYS A 41 -7.01 4.62 3.21
C LYS A 41 -7.88 3.39 3.49
N VAL A 42 -7.56 2.28 2.85
CA VAL A 42 -8.34 1.02 2.92
C VAL A 42 -7.47 -0.20 3.24
N GLY A 43 -6.15 -0.04 3.29
CA GLY A 43 -5.24 -1.10 3.74
C GLY A 43 -3.80 -0.61 3.83
N ASP A 44 -2.95 -1.48 4.36
CA ASP A 44 -1.50 -1.29 4.45
C ASP A 44 -0.79 -2.57 3.97
N LYS A 45 0.44 -2.41 3.49
CA LYS A 45 1.32 -3.54 3.15
C LYS A 45 2.75 -3.23 3.55
N MET A 46 3.43 -4.21 4.13
CA MET A 46 4.87 -4.20 4.30
C MET A 46 5.49 -5.19 3.30
N ASP A 47 6.42 -4.73 2.47
CA ASP A 47 7.13 -5.55 1.49
C ASP A 47 8.59 -5.74 1.91
N LYS A 48 8.89 -6.89 2.52
CA LYS A 48 10.24 -7.23 3.01
C LYS A 48 11.24 -7.52 1.89
N THR A 49 10.74 -7.70 0.67
CA THR A 49 11.52 -7.89 -0.56
C THR A 49 11.38 -6.68 -1.49
N GLY A 50 10.93 -5.55 -0.94
CA GLY A 50 10.64 -4.34 -1.69
C GLY A 50 11.84 -3.83 -2.48
N GLN A 51 11.55 -3.24 -3.63
CA GLN A 51 12.54 -2.78 -4.61
C GLN A 51 13.49 -1.71 -4.02
N PHE A 52 13.05 -0.97 -3.00
CA PHE A 52 13.81 0.15 -2.42
C PHE A 52 14.58 -0.23 -1.16
N TYR A 53 14.30 -1.39 -0.57
CA TYR A 53 14.98 -1.91 0.62
C TYR A 53 16.52 -1.83 0.56
N GLY A 54 17.08 -2.16 -0.60
CA GLY A 54 18.53 -2.15 -0.82
C GLY A 54 19.17 -0.76 -0.80
N LEU A 55 18.39 0.32 -0.86
CA LEU A 55 18.89 1.69 -0.90
C LEU A 55 19.42 2.17 0.46
N LEU A 56 18.85 1.69 1.58
CA LEU A 56 19.26 2.08 2.93
C LEU A 56 20.40 1.21 3.51
N ARG A 57 20.83 0.16 2.81
CA ARG A 57 21.89 -0.77 3.25
C ARG A 57 23.32 -0.34 2.86
N ARG A 58 23.53 0.94 2.52
CA ARG A 58 24.86 1.49 2.21
C ARG A 58 25.51 2.16 3.40
#